data_AF-A0A523BJM2-F1
#
_entry.id   AF-A0A523BJM2-F1
#
_cell.length_a   1.000
_cell.length_b   1.000
_cell.length_c   1.000
_cell.angle_alpha   90.00
_cell.angle_beta   90.00
_cell.angle_gamma   90.00
#
_symmetry.space_group_name_H-M   'P 1'
#
loop_
_entity.id
_entity.type
_entity.pdbx_description
1 polymer ?
#
loop_
_entity_poly.entity_id
_entity_poly.type
_entity_poly.pdbx_seq_one_letter_code
_entity_poly.pdbx_strand_id
1 'polypeptide(L)'
;MGSCFLKPVVIYFSTALNFSQSWHLKMQTKVSVPKDSYLEILAFTTYAYLTNKITAYSGLIGGVRTLGQYIENFIYGKIAEVAFQRFLRDRLGLEVLTDLDLADFIVGPYISNLVALRKGDEYEALRLWIEVKEVRRDQRWLLVPASAVRSRPYDVYVSVWVGLPGAHIAWLTKHVPEVMNKMSSEWRDQMKVIEESIENIPCEVVGFVTWNDVALVIRAGEGDHRAREELDRRFGHRSWYYFSGRESLFDPDDPSWKGSKVRENIGFSLKRLREASDWSRLRELILKNERLVGKVETRRAGGFPKSCGRVRPHEDYRDFAFRCIEIQLENIKRRYGTILRKESWFAQPLTPSL
;
A
#
# COMPACT_ATOMS: atom_id res chain seq x y z
N MET A 1 -36.64 -60.74 0.30
CA MET A 1 -36.05 -59.69 -0.56
C MET A 1 -35.74 -58.50 0.33
N GLY A 2 -34.54 -58.48 0.92
CA GLY A 2 -34.12 -57.49 1.91
C GLY A 2 -33.27 -56.41 1.27
N SER A 3 -33.64 -55.15 1.49
CA SER A 3 -32.96 -53.97 0.95
C SER A 3 -31.75 -53.59 1.80
N CYS A 4 -30.57 -53.62 1.17
CA CYS A 4 -29.34 -53.06 1.72
C CYS A 4 -29.40 -51.53 1.71
N PHE A 5 -29.44 -50.91 2.89
CA PHE A 5 -29.12 -49.48 3.08
C PHE A 5 -27.65 -49.34 3.46
N LEU A 6 -26.81 -48.88 2.53
CA LEU A 6 -25.46 -48.40 2.82
C LEU A 6 -25.57 -46.95 3.31
N LYS A 7 -25.26 -46.71 4.59
CA LYS A 7 -25.01 -45.37 5.13
C LYS A 7 -23.57 -44.96 4.81
N PRO A 8 -23.30 -43.73 4.35
CA PRO A 8 -21.92 -43.25 4.23
C PRO A 8 -21.34 -42.97 5.62
N VAL A 9 -20.19 -43.57 5.90
CA VAL A 9 -19.35 -43.25 7.05
C VAL A 9 -18.54 -42.01 6.69
N VAL A 10 -18.88 -40.87 7.29
CA VAL A 10 -18.07 -39.65 7.21
C VAL A 10 -16.94 -39.78 8.21
N ILE A 11 -15.73 -40.04 7.72
CA ILE A 11 -14.51 -40.03 8.53
C ILE A 11 -14.03 -38.58 8.63
N TYR A 12 -14.22 -37.95 9.80
CA TYR A 12 -13.60 -36.67 10.12
C TYR A 12 -12.12 -36.92 10.47
N PHE A 13 -11.21 -36.56 9.56
CA PHE A 13 -9.79 -36.41 9.90
C PHE A 13 -9.62 -35.09 10.67
N SER A 14 -9.66 -35.18 12.00
CA SER A 14 -9.16 -34.13 12.89
C SER A 14 -7.63 -34.22 12.93
N THR A 15 -6.97 -33.53 12.02
CA THR A 15 -5.55 -33.19 12.18
C THR A 15 -5.45 -31.79 12.78
N ALA A 16 -5.65 -31.71 14.10
CA ALA A 16 -5.10 -30.63 14.90
C ALA A 16 -3.57 -30.77 14.90
N LEU A 17 -2.94 -30.29 13.84
CA LEU A 17 -1.49 -30.14 13.78
C LEU A 17 -1.11 -28.95 14.68
N ASN A 18 -0.44 -29.28 15.79
CA ASN A 18 0.25 -28.35 16.68
C ASN A 18 1.17 -27.41 15.87
N PHE A 19 0.67 -26.20 15.58
CA PHE A 19 1.36 -25.16 14.80
C PHE A 19 2.14 -24.17 15.68
N SER A 20 2.64 -24.62 16.84
CA SER A 20 3.24 -23.73 17.85
C SER A 20 4.74 -23.91 18.07
N GLN A 21 5.46 -24.63 17.20
CA GLN A 21 6.92 -24.73 17.31
C GLN A 21 7.57 -24.50 15.94
N SER A 22 8.38 -23.42 15.85
CA SER A 22 9.22 -22.97 14.72
C SER A 22 8.72 -21.74 13.92
N TRP A 23 8.52 -20.59 14.58
CA TRP A 23 8.30 -19.29 13.90
C TRP A 23 9.54 -18.37 13.87
N HIS A 24 10.73 -18.88 14.21
CA HIS A 24 11.99 -18.13 14.10
C HIS A 24 12.71 -18.29 12.75
N LEU A 25 12.09 -18.95 11.77
CA LEU A 25 12.51 -18.81 10.38
C LEU A 25 12.15 -17.40 9.91
N LYS A 26 13.16 -16.59 9.59
CA LYS A 26 12.96 -15.25 8.99
C LYS A 26 12.02 -15.40 7.79
N MET A 27 10.81 -14.86 7.93
CA MET A 27 9.80 -14.86 6.88
C MET A 27 10.40 -14.27 5.60
N GLN A 28 10.21 -14.95 4.47
CA GLN A 28 10.68 -14.46 3.18
C GLN A 28 9.83 -13.24 2.76
N THR A 29 10.41 -12.06 2.86
CA THR A 29 9.79 -10.76 2.53
C THR A 29 9.90 -10.38 1.06
N LYS A 30 10.72 -11.09 0.29
CA LYS A 30 10.86 -10.88 -1.16
C LYS A 30 9.65 -11.45 -1.89
N VAL A 31 9.11 -10.62 -2.78
CA VAL A 31 8.01 -10.94 -3.69
C VAL A 31 8.34 -10.36 -5.06
N SER A 32 7.63 -10.79 -6.08
CA SER A 32 7.82 -10.28 -7.42
C SER A 32 6.48 -9.90 -8.03
N VAL A 33 6.47 -8.80 -8.78
CA VAL A 33 5.27 -8.29 -9.46
C VAL A 33 5.43 -8.56 -10.96
N PRO A 34 4.58 -9.42 -11.54
CA PRO A 34 4.71 -9.79 -12.95
C PRO A 34 4.30 -8.62 -13.86
N LYS A 35 4.78 -8.68 -15.10
CA LYS A 35 4.47 -7.72 -16.17
C LYS A 35 2.98 -7.46 -16.36
N ASP A 36 2.13 -8.48 -16.29
CA ASP A 36 0.68 -8.30 -16.46
C ASP A 36 0.11 -7.37 -15.38
N SER A 37 0.57 -7.49 -14.14
CA SER A 37 0.21 -6.56 -13.06
C SER A 37 0.76 -5.15 -13.33
N TYR A 38 1.98 -5.04 -13.86
CA TYR A 38 2.52 -3.74 -14.28
C TYR A 38 1.67 -3.06 -15.36
N LEU A 39 1.25 -3.81 -16.38
CA LEU A 39 0.41 -3.29 -17.46
C LEU A 39 -0.98 -2.88 -16.95
N GLU A 40 -1.55 -3.64 -16.03
CA GLU A 40 -2.83 -3.30 -15.41
C GLU A 40 -2.71 -2.06 -14.52
N ILE A 41 -1.60 -1.90 -13.80
CA ILE A 41 -1.28 -0.69 -13.04
C ILE A 41 -1.12 0.52 -13.96
N LEU A 42 -0.45 0.36 -15.11
CA LEU A 42 -0.33 1.41 -16.13
C LEU A 42 -1.70 1.83 -16.67
N ALA A 43 -2.57 0.87 -16.96
CA ALA A 43 -3.93 1.10 -17.41
C ALA A 43 -4.75 1.86 -16.35
N PHE A 44 -4.74 1.38 -15.11
CA PHE A 44 -5.41 2.03 -13.97
C PHE A 44 -4.95 3.47 -13.79
N THR A 45 -3.64 3.69 -13.79
CA THR A 45 -3.03 5.00 -13.58
C THR A 45 -3.39 5.97 -14.70
N THR A 46 -3.37 5.49 -15.95
CA THR A 46 -3.78 6.27 -17.12
C THR A 46 -5.26 6.63 -17.04
N TYR A 47 -6.12 5.67 -16.72
CA TYR A 47 -7.55 5.92 -16.53
C TYR A 47 -7.81 6.93 -15.43
N ALA A 48 -7.17 6.78 -14.26
CA ALA A 48 -7.33 7.68 -13.12
C ALA A 48 -6.97 9.13 -13.46
N TYR A 49 -5.90 9.32 -14.25
CA TYR A 49 -5.49 10.63 -14.75
C TYR A 49 -6.52 11.21 -15.73
N LEU A 50 -6.89 10.45 -16.76
CA LEU A 50 -7.79 10.94 -17.81
C LEU A 50 -9.20 11.26 -17.29
N THR A 51 -9.62 10.58 -16.23
CA THR A 51 -10.94 10.78 -15.60
C THR A 51 -10.91 11.70 -14.37
N ASN A 52 -9.74 12.28 -14.04
CA ASN A 52 -9.53 13.15 -12.87
C ASN A 52 -9.97 12.52 -11.54
N LYS A 53 -9.94 11.19 -11.43
CA LYS A 53 -10.35 10.46 -10.22
C LYS A 53 -9.37 10.62 -9.09
N ILE A 54 -8.10 10.84 -9.43
CA ILE A 54 -7.01 11.08 -8.50
C ILE A 54 -6.32 12.37 -8.93
N THR A 55 -6.02 13.24 -7.96
CA THR A 55 -5.43 14.55 -8.26
C THR A 55 -4.09 14.41 -8.99
N ALA A 56 -3.95 15.09 -10.12
CA ALA A 56 -2.68 15.23 -10.83
C ALA A 56 -1.75 16.26 -10.15
N TYR A 57 -2.23 17.01 -9.15
CA TYR A 57 -1.43 18.00 -8.43
C TYR A 57 -0.30 17.35 -7.62
N SER A 58 0.87 17.97 -7.67
CA SER A 58 2.04 17.59 -6.88
C SER A 58 2.51 18.77 -6.04
N GLY A 59 2.41 18.62 -4.72
CA GLY A 59 2.95 19.61 -3.79
C GLY A 59 4.48 19.76 -3.84
N LEU A 60 5.19 18.80 -4.45
CA LEU A 60 6.64 18.88 -4.65
C LEU A 60 7.03 19.84 -5.78
N ILE A 61 6.24 19.88 -6.87
CA ILE A 61 6.50 20.77 -8.01
C ILE A 61 5.69 22.07 -7.94
N GLY A 62 4.75 22.16 -7.00
CA GLY A 62 3.84 23.31 -6.88
C GLY A 62 2.88 23.44 -8.08
N GLY A 63 2.52 22.34 -8.73
CA GLY A 63 1.77 22.37 -9.99
C GLY A 63 1.13 21.03 -10.36
N VAL A 64 0.46 21.00 -11.53
CA VAL A 64 -0.19 19.81 -12.09
C VAL A 64 0.84 18.99 -12.88
N ARG A 65 1.00 17.71 -12.54
CA ARG A 65 1.89 16.79 -13.28
C ARG A 65 1.35 16.58 -14.69
N THR A 66 2.24 16.48 -15.68
CA THR A 66 1.86 15.93 -16.98
C THR A 66 1.49 14.44 -16.85
N LEU A 67 0.80 13.87 -17.84
CA LEU A 67 0.45 12.43 -17.83
C LEU A 67 1.70 11.56 -17.64
N GLY A 68 2.79 11.83 -18.37
CA GLY A 68 4.04 11.07 -18.22
C GLY A 68 4.63 11.16 -16.82
N GLN A 69 4.69 12.36 -16.24
CA GLN A 69 5.16 12.55 -14.86
C GLN A 69 4.23 11.89 -13.83
N TYR A 70 2.93 11.88 -14.10
CA TYR A 70 1.95 11.26 -13.24
C TYR A 70 2.14 9.74 -13.25
N ILE A 71 2.20 9.12 -14.43
CA ILE A 71 2.44 7.68 -14.61
C ILE A 71 3.76 7.27 -13.95
N GLU A 72 4.86 7.94 -14.28
CA GLU A 72 6.20 7.58 -13.79
C GLU A 72 6.29 7.58 -12.26
N ASN A 73 5.53 8.45 -11.57
CA ASN A 73 5.55 8.51 -10.11
C ASN A 73 4.53 7.55 -9.48
N PHE A 74 3.34 7.43 -10.06
CA PHE A 74 2.21 6.74 -9.43
C PHE A 74 2.33 5.21 -9.54
N ILE A 75 2.98 4.72 -10.61
CA ILE A 75 3.20 3.29 -10.83
C ILE A 75 4.03 2.64 -9.72
N TYR A 76 5.05 3.32 -9.18
CA TYR A 76 5.85 2.79 -8.06
C TYR A 76 5.00 2.50 -6.83
N GLY A 77 4.12 3.44 -6.46
CA GLY A 77 3.21 3.27 -5.33
C GLY A 77 2.27 2.08 -5.54
N LYS A 78 1.67 1.95 -6.73
CA LYS A 78 0.77 0.83 -7.04
C LYS A 78 1.48 -0.52 -7.13
N ILE A 79 2.71 -0.57 -7.62
CA ILE A 79 3.52 -1.79 -7.54
C ILE A 79 3.79 -2.17 -6.09
N ALA A 80 4.08 -1.20 -5.21
CA ALA A 80 4.27 -1.46 -3.79
C ALA A 80 2.99 -2.04 -3.14
N GLU A 81 1.81 -1.51 -3.48
CA GLU A 81 0.53 -2.04 -3.02
C GLU A 81 0.30 -3.48 -3.48
N VAL A 82 0.49 -3.78 -4.77
CA VAL A 82 0.36 -5.14 -5.34
C VAL A 82 1.39 -6.09 -4.74
N ALA A 83 2.63 -5.65 -4.56
CA ALA A 83 3.67 -6.45 -3.90
C ALA A 83 3.26 -6.81 -2.47
N PHE A 84 2.73 -5.85 -1.71
CA PHE A 84 2.25 -6.10 -0.36
C PHE A 84 1.04 -7.04 -0.34
N GLN A 85 0.06 -6.85 -1.22
CA GLN A 85 -1.06 -7.78 -1.39
C GLN A 85 -0.58 -9.22 -1.66
N ARG A 86 0.38 -9.41 -2.58
CA ARG A 86 0.97 -10.73 -2.86
C ARG A 86 1.68 -11.31 -1.65
N PHE A 87 2.43 -10.50 -0.91
CA PHE A 87 3.05 -10.92 0.35
C PHE A 87 2.01 -11.40 1.37
N LEU A 88 0.94 -10.63 1.57
CA LEU A 88 -0.14 -11.00 2.49
C LEU A 88 -0.78 -12.35 2.10
N ARG A 89 -1.04 -12.56 0.80
CA ARG A 89 -1.58 -13.82 0.30
C ARG A 89 -0.60 -14.98 0.45
N ASP A 90 0.61 -14.82 -0.09
CA ASP A 90 1.58 -15.90 -0.26
C ASP A 90 2.33 -16.26 1.04
N ARG A 91 2.31 -15.37 2.04
CA ARG A 91 3.05 -15.55 3.32
C ARG A 91 2.17 -15.54 4.56
N LEU A 92 1.07 -14.78 4.55
CA LEU A 92 0.17 -14.66 5.71
C LEU A 92 -1.19 -15.34 5.50
N GLY A 93 -1.45 -15.86 4.30
CA GLY A 93 -2.73 -16.51 3.95
C GLY A 93 -3.90 -15.53 4.00
N LEU A 94 -3.66 -14.26 3.70
CA LEU A 94 -4.66 -13.20 3.70
C LEU A 94 -4.92 -12.72 2.28
N GLU A 95 -6.16 -12.85 1.82
CA GLU A 95 -6.60 -12.30 0.54
C GLU A 95 -7.24 -10.94 0.77
N VAL A 96 -6.63 -9.90 0.22
CA VAL A 96 -7.08 -8.50 0.34
C VAL A 96 -7.21 -7.89 -1.04
N LEU A 97 -8.03 -6.85 -1.16
CA LEU A 97 -8.18 -6.07 -2.39
C LEU A 97 -7.58 -4.69 -2.22
N THR A 98 -6.99 -4.20 -3.30
CA THR A 98 -6.64 -2.80 -3.55
C THR A 98 -7.72 -2.17 -4.43
N ASP A 99 -7.62 -0.87 -4.71
CA ASP A 99 -8.47 -0.21 -5.70
C ASP A 99 -8.30 -0.74 -7.13
N LEU A 100 -7.12 -1.30 -7.45
CA LEU A 100 -6.83 -1.93 -8.74
C LEU A 100 -7.74 -3.14 -9.02
N ASP A 101 -8.11 -3.88 -7.98
CA ASP A 101 -8.89 -5.12 -8.09
C ASP A 101 -10.39 -4.87 -8.24
N LEU A 102 -10.86 -3.63 -8.06
CA LEU A 102 -12.27 -3.30 -8.03
C LEU A 102 -12.83 -3.09 -9.43
N ALA A 103 -14.09 -3.52 -9.63
CA ALA A 103 -14.80 -3.32 -10.89
C ALA A 103 -15.07 -1.84 -11.22
N ASP A 104 -14.94 -0.94 -10.24
CA ASP A 104 -15.04 0.52 -10.40
C ASP A 104 -14.20 1.25 -9.34
N PHE A 105 -14.01 2.55 -9.51
CA PHE A 105 -13.28 3.38 -8.56
C PHE A 105 -14.07 3.63 -7.28
N ILE A 106 -13.37 3.53 -6.15
CA ILE A 106 -13.80 4.19 -4.92
C ILE A 106 -13.36 5.64 -4.98
N VAL A 107 -14.31 6.54 -4.78
CA VAL A 107 -14.09 7.98 -4.74
C VAL A 107 -14.13 8.43 -3.29
N GLY A 108 -13.10 9.17 -2.90
CA GLY A 108 -13.03 9.76 -1.58
C GLY A 108 -11.62 10.24 -1.26
N PRO A 109 -11.48 11.28 -0.43
CA PRO A 109 -10.20 11.62 0.15
C PRO A 109 -9.70 10.49 1.07
N TYR A 110 -8.40 10.23 1.03
CA TYR A 110 -7.69 9.45 2.05
C TYR A 110 -8.20 8.01 2.20
N ILE A 111 -8.35 7.30 1.08
CA ILE A 111 -8.67 5.88 1.06
C ILE A 111 -7.43 5.07 1.48
N SER A 112 -7.65 4.01 2.25
CA SER A 112 -6.62 3.02 2.60
C SER A 112 -6.10 2.32 1.33
N ASN A 113 -4.80 2.01 1.26
CA ASN A 113 -4.26 1.32 0.09
C ASN A 113 -4.80 -0.11 -0.05
N LEU A 114 -5.17 -0.72 1.08
CA LEU A 114 -5.97 -1.93 1.12
C LEU A 114 -7.43 -1.58 1.46
N VAL A 115 -8.35 -2.02 0.61
CA VAL A 115 -9.76 -1.62 0.65
C VAL A 115 -10.64 -2.68 1.31
N ALA A 116 -10.39 -3.96 1.01
CA ALA A 116 -11.23 -5.05 1.47
C ALA A 116 -10.42 -6.28 1.86
N LEU A 117 -10.97 -7.10 2.74
CA LEU A 117 -10.41 -8.37 3.20
C LEU A 117 -11.41 -9.49 2.90
N ARG A 118 -10.94 -10.64 2.42
CA ARG A 118 -11.77 -11.81 2.23
C ARG A 118 -12.14 -12.46 3.56
N LYS A 119 -13.43 -12.71 3.78
CA LYS A 119 -14.00 -13.45 4.91
C LYS A 119 -14.94 -14.52 4.37
N GLY A 120 -14.46 -15.76 4.36
CA GLY A 120 -15.18 -16.86 3.70
C GLY A 120 -15.29 -16.61 2.19
N ASP A 121 -16.52 -16.57 1.69
CA ASP A 121 -16.80 -16.39 0.26
C ASP A 121 -17.06 -14.93 -0.14
N GLU A 122 -17.06 -14.01 0.82
CA GLU A 122 -17.30 -12.58 0.57
C GLU A 122 -16.09 -11.72 0.95
N TYR A 123 -16.11 -10.48 0.47
CA TYR A 123 -15.16 -9.45 0.81
C TYR A 123 -15.84 -8.41 1.70
N GLU A 124 -15.24 -8.13 2.85
CA GLU A 124 -15.66 -7.05 3.74
C GLU A 124 -14.74 -5.84 3.58
N ALA A 125 -15.27 -4.63 3.79
CA ALA A 125 -14.44 -3.42 3.81
C ALA A 125 -13.41 -3.48 4.96
N LEU A 126 -12.19 -3.04 4.69
CA LEU A 126 -11.11 -3.01 5.67
C LEU A 126 -11.21 -1.73 6.52
N ARG A 127 -11.48 -1.90 7.81
CA ARG A 127 -11.49 -0.84 8.83
C ARG A 127 -10.08 -0.48 9.30
N LEU A 128 -9.17 -1.46 9.32
CA LEU A 128 -7.76 -1.24 9.59
C LEU A 128 -7.13 -0.53 8.39
N TRP A 129 -6.90 0.77 8.48
CA TRP A 129 -6.32 1.55 7.40
C TRP A 129 -4.81 1.34 7.31
N ILE A 130 -4.36 0.90 6.15
CA ILE A 130 -2.97 0.59 5.88
C ILE A 130 -2.48 1.53 4.78
N GLU A 131 -1.42 2.29 5.08
CA GLU A 131 -0.66 3.03 4.07
C GLU A 131 0.56 2.20 3.68
N VAL A 132 0.69 1.91 2.39
CA VAL A 132 1.87 1.29 1.79
C VAL A 132 2.72 2.40 1.19
N LYS A 133 3.99 2.46 1.60
CA LYS A 133 4.98 3.40 1.08
C LYS A 133 6.05 2.67 0.30
N GLU A 134 6.21 3.06 -0.95
CA GLU A 134 7.36 2.69 -1.75
C GLU A 134 8.63 3.32 -1.19
N VAL A 135 9.72 2.57 -1.20
CA VAL A 135 11.06 3.07 -0.88
C VAL A 135 12.04 2.69 -1.98
N ARG A 136 12.96 3.60 -2.30
CA ARG A 136 14.00 3.39 -3.32
C ARG A 136 15.23 2.69 -2.72
N ARG A 137 16.12 2.17 -3.57
CA ARG A 137 17.29 1.35 -3.17
C ARG A 137 18.28 2.08 -2.25
N ASP A 138 18.42 3.39 -2.44
CA ASP A 138 19.30 4.27 -1.68
C ASP A 138 18.64 4.85 -0.42
N GLN A 139 17.32 4.73 -0.32
CA GLN A 139 16.59 5.20 0.85
C GLN A 139 16.97 4.38 2.10
N ARG A 140 17.13 5.07 3.23
CA ARG A 140 17.50 4.45 4.52
C ARG A 140 16.38 4.46 5.54
N TRP A 141 15.33 5.25 5.30
CA TRP A 141 14.24 5.48 6.24
C TRP A 141 12.88 5.23 5.61
N LEU A 142 11.98 4.59 6.35
CA LEU A 142 10.56 4.80 6.17
C LEU A 142 10.23 6.18 6.75
N LEU A 143 9.69 7.06 5.92
CA LEU A 143 9.30 8.41 6.33
C LEU A 143 7.78 8.55 6.29
N VAL A 144 7.20 8.92 7.43
CA VAL A 144 5.79 9.26 7.55
C VAL A 144 5.68 10.76 7.80
N PRO A 145 5.13 11.55 6.85
CA PRO A 145 5.00 13.00 7.04
C PRO A 145 4.17 13.33 8.28
N ALA A 146 4.67 14.20 9.14
CA ALA A 146 3.95 14.60 10.36
C ALA A 146 2.62 15.30 10.03
N SER A 147 2.56 16.01 8.90
CA SER A 147 1.31 16.57 8.39
C SER A 147 0.27 15.49 8.05
N ALA A 148 0.70 14.35 7.50
CA ALA A 148 -0.18 13.23 7.20
C ALA A 148 -0.63 12.52 8.48
N VAL A 149 0.25 12.37 9.47
CA VAL A 149 -0.12 11.84 10.79
C VAL A 149 -1.20 12.70 11.45
N ARG A 150 -1.11 14.03 11.36
CA ARG A 150 -2.10 14.94 11.95
C ARG A 150 -3.43 14.96 11.20
N SER A 151 -3.41 14.85 9.88
CA SER A 151 -4.63 15.02 9.06
C SER A 151 -5.30 13.70 8.63
N ARG A 152 -4.51 12.64 8.46
CA ARG A 152 -4.91 11.32 7.96
C ARG A 152 -4.07 10.20 8.59
N PRO A 153 -4.13 10.01 9.92
CA PRO A 153 -3.41 8.92 10.57
C PRO A 153 -3.91 7.55 10.08
N TYR A 154 -2.97 6.68 9.71
CA TYR A 154 -3.23 5.28 9.34
C TYR A 154 -2.91 4.39 10.54
N ASP A 155 -3.56 3.23 10.62
CA ASP A 155 -3.31 2.27 11.70
C ASP A 155 -1.97 1.57 11.51
N VAL A 156 -1.58 1.34 10.27
CA VAL A 156 -0.34 0.67 9.90
C VAL A 156 0.31 1.39 8.73
N TYR A 157 1.64 1.53 8.80
CA TYR A 157 2.48 2.03 7.72
C TYR A 157 3.45 0.93 7.32
N VAL A 158 3.38 0.51 6.05
CA VAL A 158 4.20 -0.56 5.49
C VAL A 158 5.22 0.04 4.54
N SER A 159 6.46 -0.41 4.62
CA SER A 159 7.51 -0.04 3.66
C SER A 159 7.75 -1.18 2.67
N VAL A 160 7.74 -0.84 1.39
CA VAL A 160 8.02 -1.80 0.30
C VAL A 160 9.10 -1.23 -0.60
N TRP A 161 10.21 -1.95 -0.73
CA TRP A 161 11.21 -1.64 -1.74
C TRP A 161 10.72 -2.14 -3.10
N VAL A 162 10.79 -1.27 -4.11
CA VAL A 162 10.37 -1.55 -5.48
C VAL A 162 11.58 -1.45 -6.40
N GLY A 163 11.96 -2.58 -7.01
CA GLY A 163 13.07 -2.70 -7.95
C GLY A 163 12.73 -2.31 -9.38
N LEU A 164 11.78 -1.40 -9.58
CA LEU A 164 11.44 -0.86 -10.89
C LEU A 164 12.52 0.16 -11.30
N PRO A 165 13.10 0.06 -12.51
CA PRO A 165 14.06 1.05 -13.00
C PRO A 165 13.39 2.42 -13.23
N GLY A 166 14.18 3.50 -13.18
CA GLY A 166 13.74 4.80 -13.68
C GLY A 166 13.50 4.77 -15.20
N ALA A 167 12.64 5.64 -15.70
CA ALA A 167 12.19 5.66 -17.09
C ALA A 167 11.55 4.33 -17.53
N HIS A 168 10.88 3.62 -16.59
CA HIS A 168 10.26 2.33 -16.84
C HIS A 168 9.11 2.37 -17.85
N ILE A 169 8.65 3.54 -18.28
CA ILE A 169 7.67 3.65 -19.37
C ILE A 169 8.34 3.64 -20.76
N ALA A 170 9.64 3.94 -20.83
CA ALA A 170 10.33 4.17 -22.09
C ALA A 170 10.38 2.91 -22.98
N TRP A 171 10.41 1.70 -22.40
CA TRP A 171 10.44 0.45 -23.19
C TRP A 171 9.21 0.30 -24.10
N LEU A 172 8.07 0.96 -23.80
CA LEU A 172 6.90 0.95 -24.66
C LEU A 172 7.19 1.52 -26.05
N THR A 173 8.20 2.39 -26.18
CA THR A 173 8.65 2.93 -27.47
C THR A 173 9.13 1.86 -28.45
N LYS A 174 9.48 0.66 -27.97
CA LYS A 174 9.79 -0.49 -28.83
C LYS A 174 8.66 -0.88 -29.77
N HIS A 175 7.42 -0.53 -29.41
CA HIS A 175 6.23 -0.75 -30.22
C HIS A 175 5.97 0.36 -31.24
N VAL A 176 6.87 1.34 -31.36
CA VAL A 176 6.79 2.45 -32.31
C VAL A 176 7.99 2.37 -33.27
N PRO A 177 7.84 1.71 -34.44
CA PRO A 177 8.97 1.44 -35.35
C PRO A 177 9.75 2.70 -35.75
N GLU A 178 9.06 3.82 -35.95
CA GLU A 178 9.70 5.08 -36.32
C GLU A 178 10.66 5.59 -35.23
N VAL A 179 10.25 5.49 -33.96
CA VAL A 179 11.09 5.87 -32.81
C VAL A 179 12.29 4.94 -32.73
N MET A 180 12.07 3.63 -32.88
CA MET A 180 13.15 2.65 -32.84
C MET A 180 14.19 2.91 -33.95
N ASN A 181 13.76 3.20 -35.18
CA ASN A 181 14.66 3.47 -36.30
C ASN A 181 15.56 4.70 -36.09
N LYS A 182 15.10 5.68 -35.32
CA LYS A 182 15.86 6.90 -34.98
C LYS A 182 16.65 6.77 -33.66
N MET A 183 16.38 5.74 -32.86
CA MET A 183 17.00 5.52 -31.56
C MET A 183 18.42 4.94 -31.70
N SER A 184 19.36 5.52 -30.94
CA SER A 184 20.75 5.05 -30.88
C SER A 184 20.88 3.64 -30.29
N SER A 185 21.98 2.96 -30.58
CA SER A 185 22.28 1.62 -30.04
C SER A 185 22.24 1.57 -28.51
N GLU A 186 22.80 2.58 -27.86
CA GLU A 186 22.90 2.67 -26.40
C GLU A 186 21.50 2.69 -25.76
N TRP A 187 20.59 3.49 -26.34
CA TRP A 187 19.20 3.55 -25.86
C TRP A 187 18.45 2.25 -26.11
N ARG A 188 18.68 1.58 -27.24
CA ARG A 188 18.06 0.27 -27.51
C ARG A 188 18.49 -0.78 -26.50
N ASP A 189 19.77 -0.79 -26.10
CA ASP A 189 20.26 -1.72 -25.07
C ASP A 189 19.70 -1.37 -23.69
N GLN A 190 19.60 -0.09 -23.35
CA GLN A 190 18.93 0.35 -22.12
C GLN A 190 17.46 -0.08 -22.08
N MET A 191 16.74 -0.03 -23.21
CA MET A 191 15.35 -0.49 -23.28
C MET A 191 15.21 -1.99 -23.02
N LYS A 192 16.15 -2.83 -23.49
CA LYS A 192 16.15 -4.26 -23.20
C LYS A 192 16.28 -4.53 -21.69
N VAL A 193 17.21 -3.85 -21.02
CA VAL A 193 17.41 -3.98 -19.57
C VAL A 193 16.16 -3.56 -18.79
N ILE A 194 15.49 -2.49 -19.22
CA ILE A 194 14.23 -2.04 -18.62
C ILE A 194 13.13 -3.08 -18.83
N GLU A 195 12.99 -3.59 -20.06
CA GLU A 195 12.00 -4.62 -20.37
C GLU A 195 12.20 -5.89 -19.53
N GLU A 196 13.43 -6.39 -19.45
CA GLU A 196 13.77 -7.56 -18.63
C GLU A 196 13.40 -7.34 -17.16
N SER A 197 13.61 -6.13 -16.65
CA SER A 197 13.24 -5.76 -15.28
C SER A 197 11.72 -5.70 -15.07
N ILE A 198 10.95 -5.37 -16.11
CA ILE A 198 9.48 -5.26 -16.06
C ILE A 198 8.82 -6.63 -16.19
N GLU A 199 9.48 -7.59 -16.82
CA GLU A 199 8.99 -8.96 -16.95
C GLU A 199 8.62 -9.55 -15.58
N ASN A 200 9.48 -9.31 -14.59
CA ASN A 200 9.22 -9.67 -13.20
C ASN A 200 9.91 -8.71 -12.22
N ILE A 201 9.17 -7.70 -11.77
CA ILE A 201 9.70 -6.59 -10.97
C ILE A 201 10.01 -7.10 -9.55
N PRO A 202 11.28 -7.12 -9.13
CA PRO A 202 11.63 -7.58 -7.80
C PRO A 202 11.19 -6.56 -6.76
N CYS A 203 10.54 -7.04 -5.70
CA CYS A 203 10.06 -6.23 -4.59
C CYS A 203 10.45 -6.87 -3.25
N GLU A 204 10.52 -6.06 -2.20
CA GLU A 204 10.70 -6.53 -0.83
C GLU A 204 9.75 -5.78 0.09
N VAL A 205 8.88 -6.50 0.81
CA VAL A 205 8.11 -5.92 1.90
C VAL A 205 9.05 -5.77 3.09
N VAL A 206 9.69 -4.60 3.20
CA VAL A 206 10.80 -4.36 4.13
C VAL A 206 10.36 -4.55 5.57
N GLY A 207 9.20 -4.00 5.94
CA GLY A 207 8.70 -4.04 7.30
C GLY A 207 7.53 -3.08 7.51
N PHE A 208 7.00 -3.04 8.72
CA PHE A 208 5.88 -2.16 9.06
C PHE A 208 6.00 -1.58 10.48
N VAL A 209 5.32 -0.46 10.69
CA VAL A 209 5.07 0.12 12.01
C VAL A 209 3.59 0.34 12.20
N THR A 210 3.14 0.33 13.46
CA THR A 210 1.76 0.65 13.82
C THR A 210 1.61 2.13 14.18
N TRP A 211 0.38 2.60 14.28
CA TRP A 211 0.06 3.91 14.85
C TRP A 211 0.73 4.12 16.21
N ASN A 212 0.74 3.10 17.07
CA ASN A 212 1.34 3.18 18.40
C ASN A 212 2.84 3.50 18.35
N ASP A 213 3.55 2.95 17.36
CA ASP A 213 4.97 3.23 17.14
C ASP A 213 5.19 4.68 16.68
N VAL A 214 4.35 5.15 15.76
CA VAL A 214 4.38 6.54 15.28
C VAL A 214 4.10 7.51 16.44
N ALA A 215 3.10 7.22 17.27
CA ALA A 215 2.76 8.01 18.44
C ALA A 215 3.88 8.02 19.50
N LEU A 216 4.61 6.91 19.67
CA LEU A 216 5.80 6.87 20.53
C LEU A 216 6.88 7.83 20.02
N VAL A 217 7.17 7.86 18.71
CA VAL A 217 8.20 8.76 18.16
C VAL A 217 7.83 10.22 18.35
N ILE A 218 6.56 10.57 18.18
CA ILE A 218 6.05 11.94 18.42
C ILE A 218 6.29 12.32 19.88
N ARG A 219 5.84 11.50 20.84
CA ARG A 219 6.04 11.77 22.27
C ARG A 219 7.51 11.85 22.65
N ALA A 220 8.35 10.98 22.10
CA ALA A 220 9.80 11.01 22.33
C ALA A 220 10.45 12.29 21.76
N GLY A 221 9.94 12.81 20.65
CA GLY A 221 10.32 14.13 20.10
C GLY A 221 9.89 15.30 20.98
N GLU A 222 8.80 15.15 21.74
CA GLU A 222 8.30 16.10 22.74
C GLU A 222 9.00 15.97 24.12
N GLY A 223 9.93 15.03 24.27
CA GLY A 223 10.72 14.83 25.49
C GLY A 223 10.26 13.71 26.41
N ASP A 224 9.32 12.85 25.99
CA ASP A 224 8.90 11.68 26.77
C ASP A 224 10.02 10.61 26.81
N HIS A 225 10.68 10.49 27.96
CA HIS A 225 11.76 9.53 28.20
C HIS A 225 11.29 8.07 28.13
N ARG A 226 10.07 7.76 28.60
CA ARG A 226 9.55 6.38 28.56
C ARG A 226 9.27 5.95 27.12
N ALA A 227 8.75 6.88 26.31
CA ALA A 227 8.55 6.62 24.89
C ALA A 227 9.88 6.35 24.17
N ARG A 228 10.93 7.10 24.50
CA ARG A 228 12.28 6.90 23.98
C ARG A 228 12.84 5.52 24.34
N GLU A 229 12.77 5.13 25.60
CA GLU A 229 13.25 3.83 26.08
C GLU A 229 12.55 2.67 25.37
N GLU A 230 11.23 2.76 25.18
CA GLU A 230 10.45 1.74 24.49
C GLU A 230 10.83 1.63 23.00
N LEU A 231 11.05 2.76 22.33
CA LEU A 231 11.52 2.77 20.95
C LEU A 231 12.94 2.23 20.80
N ASP A 232 13.85 2.59 21.71
CA ASP A 232 15.22 2.06 21.73
C ASP A 232 15.23 0.56 21.99
N ARG A 233 14.36 0.07 22.88
CA ARG A 233 14.18 -1.36 23.14
C ARG A 233 13.70 -2.11 21.90
N ARG A 234 12.76 -1.53 21.14
CA ARG A 234 12.13 -2.21 19.99
C ARG A 234 12.91 -2.08 18.69
N PHE A 235 13.38 -0.89 18.37
CA PHE A 235 14.02 -0.58 17.08
C PHE A 235 15.53 -0.41 17.19
N GLY A 236 16.06 -0.26 18.41
CA GLY A 236 17.47 0.07 18.64
C GLY A 236 17.74 1.57 18.65
N HIS A 237 18.78 1.96 19.37
CA HIS A 237 19.23 3.34 19.48
C HIS A 237 19.49 3.95 18.09
N ARG A 238 19.06 5.21 17.90
CA ARG A 238 19.17 6.01 16.65
C ARG A 238 18.46 5.43 15.42
N SER A 239 17.66 4.37 15.58
CA SER A 239 17.00 3.69 14.44
C SER A 239 15.55 4.11 14.24
N TRP A 240 15.13 5.11 14.99
CA TRP A 240 13.90 5.87 14.88
C TRP A 240 14.27 7.34 15.09
N TYR A 241 13.50 8.27 14.51
CA TYR A 241 13.80 9.69 14.66
C TYR A 241 12.57 10.58 14.38
N TYR A 242 12.45 11.68 15.12
CA TYR A 242 11.54 12.77 14.77
C TYR A 242 12.31 13.86 14.02
N PHE A 243 12.18 13.90 12.70
CA PHE A 243 12.79 14.93 11.88
C PHE A 243 11.97 16.20 11.99
N SER A 244 12.54 17.29 12.53
CA SER A 244 11.85 18.57 12.75
C SER A 244 11.79 19.44 11.50
N GLY A 245 12.55 19.08 10.47
CA GLY A 245 12.75 19.89 9.27
C GLY A 245 14.12 20.57 9.21
N ARG A 246 14.89 20.51 10.30
CA ARG A 246 16.20 21.17 10.41
C ARG A 246 17.35 20.22 10.13
N GLU A 247 17.12 18.94 10.36
CA GLU A 247 18.09 17.86 10.24
C GLU A 247 18.12 17.29 8.82
N SER A 248 19.30 16.87 8.39
CA SER A 248 19.44 15.99 7.23
C SER A 248 19.12 14.55 7.61
N LEU A 249 18.62 13.76 6.66
CA LEU A 249 18.61 12.31 6.82
C LEU A 249 20.05 11.82 7.04
N PHE A 250 20.21 10.81 7.89
CA PHE A 250 21.50 10.18 8.21
C PHE A 250 21.35 8.66 8.21
N ASP A 251 22.43 7.90 8.06
CA ASP A 251 22.37 6.45 8.27
C ASP A 251 22.82 6.14 9.71
N PRO A 252 22.01 5.45 10.54
CA PRO A 252 22.40 5.10 11.90
C PRO A 252 23.68 4.23 11.96
N ASP A 253 23.92 3.44 10.91
CA ASP A 253 25.06 2.52 10.83
C ASP A 253 26.24 3.08 10.00
N ASP A 254 26.02 4.16 9.25
CA ASP A 254 27.05 4.83 8.46
C ASP A 254 26.99 6.36 8.66
N PRO A 255 27.76 6.90 9.63
CA PRO A 255 27.81 8.34 9.89
C PRO A 255 28.33 9.18 8.72
N SER A 256 29.01 8.57 7.74
CA SER A 256 29.51 9.28 6.55
C SER A 256 28.40 9.55 5.55
N TRP A 257 27.32 8.76 5.57
CA TRP A 257 26.16 8.95 4.72
C TRP A 257 25.35 10.16 5.18
N LYS A 258 25.08 11.07 4.24
CA LYS A 258 24.24 12.26 4.46
C LYS A 258 23.21 12.35 3.35
N GLY A 259 21.94 12.29 3.74
CA GLY A 259 20.82 12.51 2.84
C GLY A 259 20.32 13.94 2.84
N SER A 260 19.28 14.18 2.04
CA SER A 260 18.60 15.46 1.96
C SER A 260 17.97 15.88 3.29
N LYS A 261 17.77 17.19 3.48
CA LYS A 261 16.85 17.68 4.50
C LYS A 261 15.43 17.36 4.09
N VAL A 262 14.67 16.78 5.01
CA VAL A 262 13.25 16.51 4.83
C VAL A 262 12.44 17.50 5.65
N ARG A 263 11.16 17.70 5.32
CA ARG A 263 10.23 18.43 6.20
C ARG A 263 9.99 17.63 7.48
N GLU A 264 9.08 18.10 8.32
CA GLU A 264 8.67 17.38 9.52
C GLU A 264 8.18 15.96 9.21
N ASN A 265 8.89 14.95 9.70
CA ASN A 265 8.64 13.54 9.42
C ASN A 265 8.93 12.65 10.64
N ILE A 266 8.16 11.59 10.78
CA ILE A 266 8.44 10.47 11.66
C ILE A 266 9.24 9.45 10.85
N GLY A 267 10.41 9.05 11.34
CA GLY A 267 11.32 8.16 10.64
C GLY A 267 11.59 6.85 11.37
N PHE A 268 11.64 5.76 10.62
CA PHE A 268 12.15 4.45 11.07
C PHE A 268 13.23 3.95 10.09
N SER A 269 14.39 3.55 10.60
CA SER A 269 15.47 2.98 9.78
C SER A 269 15.00 1.68 9.14
N LEU A 270 15.12 1.57 7.81
CA LEU A 270 14.63 0.41 7.06
C LEU A 270 15.33 -0.89 7.47
N LYS A 271 16.61 -0.83 7.83
CA LYS A 271 17.35 -2.01 8.29
C LYS A 271 16.77 -2.57 9.59
N ARG A 272 16.54 -1.70 10.59
CA ARG A 272 15.96 -2.11 11.86
C ARG A 272 14.47 -2.41 11.77
N LEU A 273 13.75 -1.71 10.90
CA LEU A 273 12.36 -1.99 10.61
C LEU A 273 12.18 -3.43 10.11
N ARG A 274 13.08 -3.92 9.24
CA ARG A 274 13.11 -5.30 8.76
C ARG A 274 13.27 -6.33 9.88
N GLU A 275 14.05 -5.98 10.91
CA GLU A 275 14.30 -6.87 12.06
C GLU A 275 13.16 -6.82 13.09
N ALA A 276 12.56 -5.64 13.30
CA ALA A 276 11.57 -5.39 14.34
C ALA A 276 10.11 -5.68 13.92
N SER A 277 9.87 -6.05 12.66
CA SER A 277 8.53 -6.30 12.12
C SER A 277 7.99 -7.65 12.57
N ASP A 278 6.91 -7.64 13.36
CA ASP A 278 6.18 -8.83 13.79
C ASP A 278 5.02 -9.14 12.83
N TRP A 279 5.28 -9.97 11.84
CA TRP A 279 4.31 -10.32 10.81
C TRP A 279 3.10 -11.10 11.34
N SER A 280 3.26 -11.83 12.44
CA SER A 280 2.15 -12.53 13.10
C SER A 280 1.19 -11.53 13.73
N ARG A 281 1.73 -10.48 14.36
CA ARG A 281 0.94 -9.37 14.88
C ARG A 281 0.21 -8.61 13.77
N LEU A 282 0.87 -8.34 12.64
CA LEU A 282 0.20 -7.70 11.50
C LEU A 282 -0.97 -8.55 10.99
N ARG A 283 -0.77 -9.86 10.84
CA ARG A 283 -1.82 -10.80 10.44
C ARG A 283 -3.00 -10.75 11.41
N GLU A 284 -2.73 -10.78 12.72
CA GLU A 284 -3.77 -10.69 13.75
C GLU A 284 -4.56 -9.38 13.64
N LEU A 285 -3.89 -8.24 13.47
CA LEU A 285 -4.54 -6.94 13.30
C LEU A 285 -5.45 -6.91 12.08
N ILE A 286 -4.97 -7.41 10.93
CA ILE A 286 -5.78 -7.47 9.70
C ILE A 286 -7.00 -8.38 9.89
N LEU A 287 -6.81 -9.56 10.51
CA LEU A 287 -7.91 -10.49 10.76
C LEU A 287 -8.96 -9.95 11.73
N LYS A 288 -8.53 -9.22 12.77
CA LYS A 288 -9.44 -8.50 13.67
C LYS A 288 -10.17 -7.38 12.95
N ASN A 289 -9.52 -6.78 11.95
CA ASN A 289 -10.06 -5.67 11.17
C ASN A 289 -10.52 -4.53 12.08
N GLU A 290 -9.69 -4.21 13.08
CA GLU A 290 -9.98 -3.21 14.11
C GLU A 290 -9.05 -2.01 13.96
N ARG A 291 -9.61 -0.82 14.13
CA ARG A 291 -8.88 0.44 14.11
C ARG A 291 -7.97 0.56 15.34
N LEU A 292 -6.76 1.09 15.14
CA LEU A 292 -5.80 1.43 16.20
C LEU A 292 -5.82 2.92 16.54
N VAL A 293 -6.05 3.78 15.55
CA VAL A 293 -6.14 5.22 15.77
C VAL A 293 -7.43 5.56 16.52
N GLY A 294 -7.34 6.53 17.44
CA GLY A 294 -8.51 7.11 18.08
C GLY A 294 -9.38 7.93 17.13
N LYS A 295 -10.30 8.70 17.70
CA LYS A 295 -11.20 9.57 16.95
C LYS A 295 -10.42 10.61 16.16
N VAL A 296 -10.74 10.77 14.87
CA VAL A 296 -10.16 11.82 14.01
C VAL A 296 -11.22 12.87 13.72
N GLU A 297 -11.04 14.06 14.27
CA GLU A 297 -11.89 15.20 13.94
C GLU A 297 -11.49 15.78 12.58
N THR A 298 -12.43 15.80 11.63
CA THR A 298 -12.19 16.50 10.36
C THR A 298 -12.65 17.96 10.43
N ARG A 299 -11.88 18.84 9.78
CA ARG A 299 -12.30 20.23 9.51
C ARG A 299 -12.97 20.39 8.13
N ARG A 300 -12.91 19.40 7.24
CA ARG A 300 -13.48 19.46 5.87
C ARG A 300 -13.90 18.08 5.35
N ALA A 301 -15.20 17.90 5.12
CA ALA A 301 -15.80 16.68 4.57
C ALA A 301 -15.87 16.64 3.02
N GLY A 302 -15.13 17.51 2.32
CA GLY A 302 -15.18 17.57 0.86
C GLY A 302 -14.55 16.35 0.20
N GLY A 303 -15.10 15.91 -0.93
CA GLY A 303 -14.48 14.92 -1.82
C GLY A 303 -15.08 13.51 -1.80
N PHE A 304 -16.03 13.21 -0.91
CA PHE A 304 -16.82 11.96 -1.00
C PHE A 304 -18.04 12.13 -1.92
N PRO A 305 -18.51 11.05 -2.58
CA PRO A 305 -19.73 11.08 -3.38
C PRO A 305 -20.96 11.52 -2.60
N LYS A 306 -21.91 12.17 -3.26
CA LYS A 306 -23.20 12.57 -2.64
C LYS A 306 -23.97 11.39 -2.05
N SER A 307 -23.82 10.20 -2.63
CA SER A 307 -24.43 8.96 -2.14
C SER A 307 -23.98 8.58 -0.72
N CYS A 308 -22.85 9.10 -0.25
CA CYS A 308 -22.35 8.85 1.10
C CYS A 308 -23.01 9.74 2.16
N GLY A 309 -23.78 10.76 1.75
CA GLY A 309 -24.34 11.77 2.64
C GLY A 309 -23.29 12.79 3.10
N ARG A 310 -23.52 13.39 4.28
CA ARG A 310 -22.62 14.37 4.91
C ARG A 310 -22.08 13.82 6.22
N VAL A 311 -20.84 14.19 6.55
CA VAL A 311 -20.27 13.98 7.89
C VAL A 311 -21.13 14.72 8.91
N ARG A 312 -21.59 14.01 9.94
CA ARG A 312 -22.40 14.61 11.01
C ARG A 312 -21.51 15.44 11.96
N PRO A 313 -22.06 16.45 12.66
CA PRO A 313 -21.32 17.15 13.70
C PRO A 313 -20.75 16.16 14.72
N HIS A 314 -19.48 16.32 15.07
CA HIS A 314 -18.73 15.44 15.99
C HIS A 314 -18.59 13.98 15.56
N GLU A 315 -18.98 13.61 14.34
CA GLU A 315 -18.72 12.29 13.80
C GLU A 315 -17.23 12.08 13.58
N ASP A 316 -16.76 10.88 13.90
CA ASP A 316 -15.41 10.47 13.56
C ASP A 316 -15.28 10.37 12.05
N TYR A 317 -14.30 11.09 11.50
CA TYR A 317 -14.05 11.10 10.07
C TYR A 317 -13.76 9.71 9.51
N ARG A 318 -13.07 8.86 10.27
CA ARG A 318 -12.73 7.50 9.81
C ARG A 318 -13.97 6.60 9.76
N ASP A 319 -14.90 6.76 10.70
CA ASP A 319 -16.17 6.01 10.69
C ASP A 319 -17.05 6.45 9.51
N PHE A 320 -17.08 7.75 9.22
CA PHE A 320 -17.75 8.25 8.02
C PHE A 320 -17.12 7.70 6.75
N ALA A 321 -15.80 7.81 6.59
CA ALA A 321 -15.08 7.33 5.41
C ALA A 321 -15.24 5.81 5.21
N PHE A 322 -15.23 5.03 6.29
CA PHE A 322 -15.50 3.60 6.26
C PHE A 322 -16.91 3.30 5.73
N ARG A 323 -17.94 3.96 6.27
CA ARG A 323 -19.31 3.86 5.73
C ARG A 323 -19.40 4.23 4.24
N CYS A 324 -18.65 5.24 3.81
CA CYS A 324 -18.58 5.64 2.40
C CYS A 324 -18.01 4.50 1.53
N ILE A 325 -17.00 3.80 2.02
CA ILE A 325 -16.39 2.66 1.33
C ILE A 325 -17.41 1.52 1.23
N GLU A 326 -18.11 1.17 2.32
CA GLU A 326 -19.16 0.15 2.30
C GLU A 326 -20.25 0.46 1.26
N ILE A 327 -20.80 1.67 1.29
CA ILE A 327 -21.82 2.13 0.33
C ILE A 327 -21.30 2.03 -1.11
N GLN A 328 -20.05 2.40 -1.35
CA GLN A 328 -19.46 2.34 -2.69
C GLN A 328 -19.25 0.90 -3.15
N LEU A 329 -18.71 0.02 -2.30
CA LEU A 329 -18.56 -1.40 -2.61
C LEU A 329 -19.90 -2.08 -2.90
N GLU A 330 -20.95 -1.78 -2.14
CA GLU A 330 -22.31 -2.26 -2.40
C GLU A 330 -22.84 -1.76 -3.75
N ASN A 331 -22.63 -0.49 -4.08
CA ASN A 331 -23.04 0.08 -5.37
C ASN A 331 -22.29 -0.56 -6.55
N ILE A 332 -20.99 -0.85 -6.38
CA ILE A 332 -20.19 -1.58 -7.37
C ILE A 332 -20.77 -2.99 -7.54
N LYS A 333 -20.95 -3.75 -6.44
CA LYS A 333 -21.54 -5.10 -6.47
C LYS A 333 -22.91 -5.10 -7.15
N ARG A 334 -23.76 -4.11 -6.88
CA ARG A 334 -25.09 -3.97 -7.51
C ARG A 334 -25.01 -3.69 -9.01
N ARG A 335 -24.08 -2.85 -9.45
CA ARG A 335 -23.94 -2.46 -10.87
C ARG A 335 -23.31 -3.58 -11.71
N TYR A 336 -22.28 -4.25 -11.19
CA TYR A 336 -21.46 -5.20 -11.95
C TYR A 336 -21.71 -6.67 -11.57
N GLY A 337 -22.57 -6.94 -10.58
CA GLY A 337 -22.82 -8.27 -10.01
C GLY A 337 -21.68 -8.80 -9.12
N THR A 338 -20.55 -8.09 -9.06
CA THR A 338 -19.37 -8.41 -8.26
C THR A 338 -18.62 -7.12 -7.92
N ILE A 339 -17.83 -7.12 -6.85
CA ILE A 339 -16.88 -6.03 -6.61
C ILE A 339 -15.56 -6.25 -7.36
N LEU A 340 -15.27 -7.49 -7.76
CA LEU A 340 -14.02 -7.85 -8.42
C LEU A 340 -14.07 -7.48 -9.90
N ARG A 341 -13.01 -6.85 -10.36
CA ARG A 341 -12.80 -6.55 -11.77
C ARG A 341 -12.61 -7.84 -12.57
N LYS A 342 -13.25 -7.92 -13.74
CA LYS A 342 -13.14 -9.06 -14.68
C LYS A 342 -12.43 -8.72 -15.99
N GLU A 343 -12.32 -7.44 -16.31
CA GLU A 343 -11.74 -6.94 -17.56
C GLU A 343 -10.57 -6.02 -17.25
N SER A 344 -9.60 -5.88 -18.16
CA SER A 344 -8.48 -4.94 -17.94
C SER A 344 -8.96 -3.49 -17.78
N TRP A 345 -8.26 -2.68 -16.99
CA TRP A 345 -8.45 -1.23 -16.92
C TRP A 345 -8.32 -0.53 -18.29
N PHE A 346 -7.63 -1.13 -19.26
CA PHE A 346 -7.60 -0.62 -20.64
C PHE A 346 -8.96 -0.71 -21.35
N ALA A 347 -9.84 -1.60 -20.92
CA ALA A 347 -11.19 -1.74 -21.44
C ALA A 347 -12.20 -0.82 -20.73
N GLN A 348 -11.80 -0.12 -19.67
CA GLN A 348 -12.72 0.71 -18.90
C GLN A 348 -13.20 1.90 -19.74
N PRO A 349 -14.53 2.08 -19.92
CA PRO A 349 -15.05 3.24 -20.65
C PRO A 349 -14.65 4.55 -19.96
N LEU A 350 -14.17 5.50 -20.76
CA LEU A 350 -13.96 6.89 -20.34
C LEU A 350 -15.30 7.62 -20.23
N THR A 351 -16.21 7.11 -19.42
CA THR A 351 -17.46 7.82 -19.12
C THR A 351 -17.12 9.02 -18.23
N PRO A 352 -17.55 10.25 -18.61
CA PRO A 352 -17.49 11.39 -17.71
C PRO A 352 -18.26 11.03 -16.45
N SER A 353 -17.65 11.19 -15.28
CA SER A 353 -18.34 10.96 -14.02
C SER A 353 -19.50 11.93 -13.86
N LEU A 354 -20.70 11.38 -13.61
CA LEU A 354 -21.89 12.09 -13.13
C LEU A 354 -21.64 12.93 -11.86
#